data_AF-A0A5E4K3P4-F1
#
_entry.id   AF-A0A5E4K3P4-F1
#
_cell.length_a   1.000
_cell.length_b   1.000
_cell.length_c   1.000
_cell.angle_alpha   90.00
_cell.angle_beta   90.00
_cell.angle_gamma   90.00
#
_symmetry.space_group_name_H-M   'P 1'
#
loop_
_entity.id
_entity.type
_entity.pdbx_description
1 polymer ?
#
loop_
_entity_poly.entity_id
_entity_poly.type
_entity_poly.pdbx_seq_one_letter_code
_entity_poly.pdbx_strand_id
1 'polypeptide(L)'
;MKRGLVKFTFLGIGIFILLFLILFIPNGKSNPDTGVTNCTNLTIAGERYNLTNDIYNNQIADACINIFSPNVIFDCQGHYIFSIKNYSGVYVNASNVTVRNCNITMGSLGNANANGIYFNGLLNIVAN
;
A
#
# COMPACT_ATOMS: atom_id res chain seq x y z
N MET A 1 16.17 -59.27 -2.37
CA MET A 1 16.06 -57.79 -2.24
C MET A 1 16.74 -57.35 -0.94
N LYS A 2 17.97 -56.82 -1.00
CA LYS A 2 18.69 -56.31 0.19
C LYS A 2 18.17 -54.89 0.49
N ARG A 3 17.45 -54.72 1.59
CA ARG A 3 17.04 -53.39 2.09
C ARG A 3 18.24 -52.75 2.76
N GLY A 4 18.89 -51.81 2.07
CA GLY A 4 19.95 -50.99 2.64
C GLY A 4 19.36 -50.05 3.69
N LEU A 5 19.73 -50.26 4.95
CA LEU A 5 19.40 -49.35 6.05
C LEU A 5 20.25 -48.09 5.88
N VAL A 6 19.66 -47.02 5.34
CA VAL A 6 20.31 -45.72 5.19
C VAL A 6 20.48 -45.11 6.59
N LYS A 7 21.70 -45.14 7.13
CA LYS A 7 22.06 -44.44 8.37
C LYS A 7 22.13 -42.94 8.09
N PHE A 8 21.03 -42.24 8.33
CA PHE A 8 21.02 -40.78 8.38
C PHE A 8 21.78 -40.33 9.64
N THR A 9 23.05 -40.00 9.46
CA THR A 9 23.83 -39.32 10.49
C THR A 9 23.21 -37.93 10.69
N PHE A 10 22.89 -37.58 11.93
CA PHE A 10 22.23 -36.32 12.32
C PHE A 10 22.92 -35.04 11.80
N LEU A 11 24.17 -35.16 11.35
CA LEU A 11 24.95 -34.09 10.70
C LEU A 11 24.37 -33.66 9.33
N GLY A 12 23.64 -34.53 8.63
CA GLY A 12 23.09 -34.24 7.30
C GLY A 12 21.69 -33.60 7.30
N ILE A 13 20.96 -33.70 8.41
CA ILE A 13 19.59 -33.16 8.52
C ILE A 13 19.64 -31.65 8.78
N GLY A 14 20.61 -31.18 9.56
CA GLY A 14 20.76 -29.76 9.90
C GLY A 14 21.02 -28.86 8.68
N ILE A 15 21.84 -29.31 7.73
CA ILE A 15 22.14 -28.54 6.51
C ILE A 15 20.95 -28.52 5.54
N PHE A 16 20.15 -29.59 5.52
CA PHE A 16 18.92 -29.67 4.73
C PHE A 16 17.82 -28.77 5.29
N ILE A 17 17.69 -28.65 6.62
CA ILE A 17 16.76 -27.71 7.27
C ILE A 17 17.19 -26.26 7.01
N LEU A 18 18.50 -25.96 7.08
CA LEU A 18 19.02 -24.62 6.75
C LEU A 18 18.76 -24.25 5.28
N LEU A 19 18.93 -25.20 4.34
CA LEU A 19 18.62 -25.04 2.92
C LEU A 19 17.11 -24.92 2.63
N PHE A 20 16.26 -25.59 3.41
CA PHE A 20 14.81 -25.44 3.31
C PHE A 20 14.32 -24.09 3.83
N LEU A 21 14.93 -23.54 4.90
CA LEU A 21 14.55 -22.23 5.46
C LEU A 21 14.82 -21.07 4.49
N ILE A 22 15.84 -21.13 3.65
CA ILE A 22 16.12 -20.11 2.61
C ILE A 22 15.17 -20.22 1.40
N LEU A 23 14.61 -21.41 1.14
CA LEU A 23 13.65 -21.64 0.06
C LEU A 23 12.19 -21.48 0.51
N PHE A 24 11.92 -21.56 1.81
CA PHE A 24 10.64 -21.29 2.48
C PHE A 24 10.65 -19.96 3.23
N ILE A 25 11.39 -18.94 2.76
CA ILE A 25 11.05 -17.58 3.16
C ILE A 25 9.76 -17.26 2.38
N PRO A 26 8.56 -17.26 2.99
CA PRO A 26 7.41 -16.68 2.32
C PRO A 26 7.83 -15.26 1.94
N ASN A 27 7.59 -14.86 0.70
CA ASN A 27 8.00 -13.58 0.11
C ASN A 27 7.48 -12.31 0.84
N GLY A 28 7.05 -12.40 2.10
CA GLY A 28 6.84 -11.28 3.01
C GLY A 28 8.16 -10.66 3.45
N LYS A 29 8.95 -10.16 2.51
CA LYS A 29 9.87 -9.07 2.82
C LYS A 29 8.95 -7.88 3.11
N SER A 30 8.67 -7.61 4.39
CA SER A 30 8.01 -6.38 4.80
C SER A 30 8.96 -5.24 4.40
N ASN A 31 8.72 -4.62 3.25
CA ASN A 31 9.39 -3.36 2.95
C ASN A 31 9.01 -2.40 4.08
N PRO A 32 9.95 -1.65 4.68
CA PRO A 32 9.57 -0.63 5.64
C PRO A 32 8.57 0.31 4.98
N ASP A 33 7.41 0.49 5.62
CA ASP A 33 6.35 1.33 5.06
C ASP A 33 6.89 2.72 4.75
N THR A 34 6.66 3.18 3.53
CA THR A 34 7.13 4.49 3.08
C THR A 34 6.27 5.59 3.69
N GLY A 35 6.87 6.43 4.53
CA GLY A 35 6.17 7.54 5.18
C GLY A 35 5.79 8.65 4.21
N VAL A 36 4.51 9.04 4.20
CA VAL A 36 3.97 10.16 3.45
C VAL A 36 3.63 11.27 4.45
N THR A 37 4.12 12.49 4.22
CA THR A 37 3.85 13.66 5.08
C THR A 37 3.13 14.79 4.36
N ASN A 38 3.01 14.72 3.03
CA ASN A 38 2.48 15.77 2.17
C ASN A 38 1.78 15.15 0.94
N CYS A 39 1.01 15.97 0.21
CA CYS A 39 0.46 15.59 -1.09
C CYS A 39 1.58 15.12 -2.04
N THR A 40 1.41 13.95 -2.66
CA THR A 40 2.46 13.29 -3.44
C THR A 40 1.89 12.25 -4.42
N ASN A 41 2.74 11.78 -5.33
CA ASN A 41 2.45 10.68 -6.24
C ASN A 41 3.08 9.38 -5.72
N LEU A 42 2.26 8.35 -5.56
CA LEU A 42 2.66 7.00 -5.16
C LEU A 42 2.95 6.19 -6.43
N THR A 43 4.23 6.07 -6.76
CA THR A 43 4.71 5.55 -8.06
C THR A 43 5.46 4.22 -7.95
N ILE A 44 5.63 3.65 -6.75
CA ILE A 44 6.30 2.36 -6.57
C ILE A 44 5.25 1.25 -6.48
N ALA A 45 5.31 0.29 -7.39
CA ALA A 45 4.37 -0.84 -7.43
C ALA A 45 4.63 -1.82 -6.29
N GLY A 46 3.57 -2.31 -5.64
CA GLY A 46 3.68 -3.23 -4.49
C GLY A 46 4.08 -2.57 -3.17
N GLU A 47 4.25 -1.25 -3.16
CA GLU A 47 4.72 -0.51 -1.99
C GLU A 47 3.58 -0.26 -0.99
N ARG A 48 3.93 -0.26 0.30
CA ARG A 48 3.04 0.18 1.36
C ARG A 48 3.43 1.59 1.79
N TYR A 49 2.47 2.49 1.75
CA TYR A 49 2.61 3.88 2.16
C TYR A 49 1.76 4.16 3.38
N ASN A 50 2.36 4.81 4.37
CA ASN A 50 1.66 5.22 5.57
C ASN A 50 1.68 6.75 5.65
N LEU A 51 0.51 7.36 5.81
CA LEU A 51 0.43 8.76 6.19
C LEU A 51 0.92 8.90 7.63
N THR A 52 1.91 9.76 7.86
CA THR A 52 2.52 9.92 9.19
C THR A 52 2.16 11.23 9.87
N ASN A 53 1.46 12.13 9.18
CA ASN A 53 0.97 13.41 9.66
C ASN A 53 -0.31 13.81 8.91
N ASP A 54 -1.13 14.64 9.55
CA ASP A 54 -2.24 15.28 8.85
C ASP A 54 -1.74 16.18 7.72
N ILE A 55 -2.47 16.20 6.61
CA ILE A 55 -2.22 17.08 5.47
C ILE A 55 -3.32 18.14 5.42
N TYR A 56 -2.93 19.40 5.62
CA TYR A 56 -3.77 20.58 5.38
C TYR A 56 -3.18 21.38 4.22
N ASN A 57 -3.76 21.25 3.02
CA ASN A 57 -3.21 21.92 1.83
C ASN A 57 -4.28 22.57 0.96
N ASN A 58 -4.41 23.89 1.09
CA ASN A 58 -5.33 24.72 0.31
C ASN A 58 -4.68 25.30 -0.98
N GLN A 59 -3.49 24.84 -1.36
CA GLN A 59 -2.75 25.32 -2.54
C GLN A 59 -2.53 24.23 -3.59
N ILE A 60 -3.26 23.11 -3.50
CA ILE A 60 -3.21 22.04 -4.50
C ILE A 60 -3.80 22.50 -5.85
N ALA A 61 -3.22 22.00 -6.94
CA ALA A 61 -3.65 22.22 -8.32
C ALA A 61 -4.08 20.92 -9.03
N ASP A 62 -4.05 19.81 -8.30
CA ASP A 62 -4.48 18.46 -8.70
C ASP A 62 -4.90 17.70 -7.43
N ALA A 63 -5.23 16.41 -7.55
CA ALA A 63 -5.45 15.54 -6.40
C ALA A 63 -4.26 15.55 -5.42
N CYS A 64 -4.55 15.43 -4.12
CA CYS A 64 -3.49 15.50 -3.11
C CYS A 64 -2.63 14.23 -3.12
N ILE A 65 -3.24 13.04 -3.12
CA ILE A 65 -2.54 11.77 -3.25
C ILE A 65 -2.92 11.15 -4.59
N ASN A 66 -1.94 10.98 -5.48
CA ASN A 66 -2.14 10.27 -6.74
C ASN A 66 -1.53 8.88 -6.68
N ILE A 67 -2.30 7.85 -6.99
CA ILE A 67 -1.84 6.45 -7.01
C ILE A 67 -1.88 5.94 -8.45
N PHE A 68 -0.70 5.79 -9.06
CA PHE A 68 -0.54 5.36 -10.46
C PHE A 68 0.07 3.96 -10.60
N SER A 69 0.63 3.42 -9.52
CA SER A 69 1.26 2.10 -9.54
C SER A 69 0.38 1.02 -8.93
N PRO A 70 0.39 -0.21 -9.49
CA PRO A 70 -0.47 -1.29 -9.03
C PRO A 70 0.01 -1.90 -7.71
N ASN A 71 -0.88 -2.64 -7.04
CA ASN A 71 -0.58 -3.36 -5.78
C ASN A 71 -0.16 -2.43 -4.62
N VAL A 72 -0.54 -1.15 -4.66
CA VAL A 72 -0.23 -0.18 -3.61
C VAL A 72 -1.19 -0.33 -2.44
N ILE A 73 -0.65 -0.27 -1.21
CA ILE A 73 -1.44 -0.11 0.00
C ILE A 73 -1.16 1.27 0.56
N PHE A 74 -2.17 2.14 0.60
CA PHE A 74 -2.10 3.45 1.25
C PHE A 74 -2.94 3.44 2.53
N ASP A 75 -2.29 3.56 3.67
CA ASP A 75 -2.90 3.60 5.00
C ASP A 75 -2.75 4.99 5.59
N CYS A 76 -3.85 5.68 5.81
CA CYS A 76 -3.79 7.01 6.42
C CYS A 76 -3.54 6.97 7.93
N GLN A 77 -3.59 5.80 8.57
CA GLN A 77 -3.39 5.65 10.03
C GLN A 77 -4.30 6.56 10.89
N GLY A 78 -5.48 6.94 10.38
CA GLY A 78 -6.41 7.86 11.04
C GLY A 78 -6.13 9.35 10.84
N HIS A 79 -5.04 9.71 10.15
CA HIS A 79 -4.71 11.09 9.83
C HIS A 79 -5.68 11.72 8.82
N TYR A 80 -5.75 13.05 8.86
CA TYR A 80 -6.62 13.85 8.00
C TYR A 80 -5.95 14.26 6.69
N ILE A 81 -6.73 14.29 5.61
CA ILE A 81 -6.40 15.01 4.38
C ILE A 81 -7.49 16.06 4.17
N PHE A 82 -7.10 17.33 4.25
CA PHE A 82 -8.01 18.47 4.14
C PHE A 82 -7.58 19.46 3.06
N SER A 83 -8.53 19.87 2.23
CA SER A 83 -8.39 21.00 1.32
C SER A 83 -9.72 21.65 1.00
N ILE A 84 -9.75 22.98 0.88
CA ILE A 84 -10.91 23.72 0.35
C ILE A 84 -10.99 23.68 -1.18
N LYS A 85 -9.99 23.11 -1.87
CA LYS A 85 -9.93 23.06 -3.32
C LYS A 85 -10.78 21.91 -3.86
N ASN A 86 -11.34 22.09 -5.06
CA ASN A 86 -12.24 21.14 -5.70
C ASN A 86 -11.45 20.09 -6.52
N TYR A 87 -10.55 19.39 -5.83
CA TYR A 87 -9.79 18.26 -6.35
C TYR A 87 -10.06 17.02 -5.49
N SER A 88 -9.59 15.87 -5.96
CA SER A 88 -9.67 14.64 -5.18
C SER A 88 -8.67 14.63 -4.02
N GLY A 89 -9.06 14.10 -2.86
CA GLY A 89 -8.11 13.89 -1.76
C GLY A 89 -7.15 12.77 -2.12
N VAL A 90 -7.72 11.63 -2.52
CA VAL A 90 -6.99 10.49 -3.09
C VAL A 90 -7.55 10.19 -4.47
N TYR A 91 -6.69 10.21 -5.48
CA TYR A 91 -7.01 9.82 -6.85
C TYR A 91 -6.28 8.51 -7.16
N VAL A 92 -7.02 7.51 -7.60
CA VAL A 92 -6.50 6.17 -7.91
C VAL A 92 -6.71 5.89 -9.38
N ASN A 93 -5.61 5.63 -10.09
CA ASN A 93 -5.60 5.19 -11.47
C ASN A 93 -4.58 4.04 -11.62
N ALA A 94 -4.83 2.97 -10.87
CA ALA A 94 -4.05 1.76 -10.85
C ALA A 94 -4.90 0.58 -10.36
N SER A 95 -4.48 -0.65 -10.66
CA SER A 95 -5.18 -1.88 -10.25
C SER A 95 -4.66 -2.39 -8.89
N ASN A 96 -5.53 -3.12 -8.18
CA ASN A 96 -5.23 -3.74 -6.88
C ASN A 96 -4.67 -2.73 -5.85
N VAL A 97 -5.34 -1.58 -5.71
CA VAL A 97 -4.98 -0.56 -4.73
C VAL A 97 -5.89 -0.67 -3.51
N THR A 98 -5.30 -0.67 -2.32
CA THR A 98 -6.03 -0.56 -1.06
C THR A 98 -5.82 0.83 -0.49
N VAL A 99 -6.90 1.56 -0.22
CA VAL A 99 -6.88 2.83 0.52
C VAL A 99 -7.70 2.61 1.79
N ARG A 100 -7.12 2.88 2.98
CA ARG A 100 -7.80 2.61 4.26
C ARG A 100 -7.45 3.60 5.36
N ASN A 101 -8.30 3.66 6.38
CA ASN A 101 -8.14 4.47 7.59
C ASN A 101 -7.96 5.98 7.33
N CYS A 102 -8.58 6.51 6.27
CA CYS A 102 -8.41 7.91 5.85
C CYS A 102 -9.59 8.78 6.25
N ASN A 103 -9.30 9.92 6.89
CA ASN A 103 -10.28 10.98 7.13
C ASN A 103 -10.08 12.08 6.08
N ILE A 104 -10.98 12.19 5.10
CA ILE A 104 -10.77 13.08 3.95
C ILE A 104 -11.90 14.11 3.85
N THR A 105 -11.55 15.39 3.73
CA THR A 105 -12.50 16.48 3.49
C THR A 105 -11.96 17.38 2.39
N MET A 106 -12.68 17.43 1.27
CA MET A 106 -12.28 18.16 0.07
C MET A 106 -13.36 19.16 -0.35
N GLY A 107 -12.93 20.24 -1.00
CA GLY A 107 -13.81 21.25 -1.56
C GLY A 107 -14.34 22.25 -0.54
N SER A 108 -14.92 23.32 -1.08
CA SER A 108 -15.70 24.30 -0.33
C SER A 108 -17.17 23.89 -0.35
N LEU A 109 -17.82 23.92 0.82
CA LEU A 109 -19.25 23.66 1.08
C LEU A 109 -20.14 23.85 -0.15
N GLY A 110 -20.39 22.77 -0.91
CA GLY A 110 -21.33 22.74 -2.03
C GLY A 110 -20.74 22.58 -3.44
N ASN A 111 -19.43 22.42 -3.64
CA ASN A 111 -18.89 22.15 -4.97
C ASN A 111 -18.95 20.66 -5.34
N ALA A 112 -19.69 20.33 -6.40
CA ALA A 112 -19.94 18.96 -6.84
C ALA A 112 -18.71 18.21 -7.39
N ASN A 113 -17.58 18.89 -7.63
CA ASN A 113 -16.40 18.29 -8.26
C ASN A 113 -15.32 17.82 -7.27
N ALA A 114 -15.52 18.03 -5.97
CA ALA A 114 -14.58 17.55 -4.94
C ALA A 114 -14.91 16.10 -4.56
N ASN A 115 -13.91 15.21 -4.64
CA ASN A 115 -14.06 13.81 -4.22
C ASN A 115 -13.12 13.53 -3.05
N GLY A 116 -13.57 12.80 -2.03
CA GLY A 116 -12.65 12.31 -0.99
C GLY A 116 -11.66 11.32 -1.60
N ILE A 117 -12.21 10.22 -2.14
CA ILE A 117 -11.45 9.20 -2.86
C ILE A 117 -12.13 9.03 -4.23
N TYR A 118 -11.36 9.08 -5.31
CA TYR A 118 -11.83 8.87 -6.66
C TYR A 118 -11.04 7.74 -7.33
N PHE A 119 -11.74 6.69 -7.77
CA PHE A 119 -11.17 5.58 -8.53
C PHE A 119 -11.49 5.74 -10.01
N ASN A 120 -10.47 5.98 -10.83
CA ASN A 120 -10.62 6.09 -12.27
C ASN A 120 -10.58 4.69 -12.93
N GLY A 121 -11.75 4.05 -13.04
CA GLY A 121 -12.02 3.05 -14.08
C GLY A 121 -11.27 1.71 -14.04
N LEU A 122 -10.85 1.18 -12.88
CA LEU A 122 -10.19 -0.14 -12.80
C LEU A 122 -10.86 -1.12 -11.81
N LEU A 123 -11.04 -2.36 -12.28
CA LEU A 123 -11.66 -3.50 -11.58
C LEU A 123 -10.88 -3.91 -10.32
N ASN A 124 -11.65 -4.30 -9.29
CA ASN A 124 -11.24 -4.81 -7.96
C ASN A 124 -10.87 -3.72 -6.95
N ILE A 125 -11.87 -2.92 -6.54
CA ILE A 125 -11.78 -2.06 -5.36
C ILE A 125 -12.28 -2.86 -4.15
N VAL A 126 -11.44 -2.98 -3.12
CA VAL A 126 -11.85 -3.41 -1.77
C VAL A 126 -11.89 -2.17 -0.89
N ALA A 127 -13.08 -1.64 -0.65
CA ALA A 127 -13.31 -0.59 0.35
C ALA A 127 -13.74 -1.27 1.65
N ASN A 128 -12.95 -1.13 2.72
CA ASN A 128 -13.31 -1.53 4.08
C ASN A 128 -13.22 -0.32 5.01
#